data_AF-D7CX08-F1
#
_entry.id   AF-D7CX08-F1
#
_cell.length_a   1.000
_cell.length_b   1.000
_cell.length_c   1.000
_cell.angle_alpha   90.00
_cell.angle_beta   90.00
_cell.angle_gamma   90.00
#
_symmetry.space_group_name_H-M   'P 1'
#
loop_
_entity.id
_entity.type
_entity.pdbx_description
1 polymer ?
#
loop_
_entity_poly.entity_id
_entity_poly.type
_entity_poly.pdbx_seq_one_letter_code
_entity_poly.pdbx_strand_id
1 'polypeptide(L)'
;MRTTIRLDDELLREAKRLAAETNQTLTAVIEEALRERLARRKGARDRPPFTPKVYRGPAKGLQPGVDLDDNAALLDLMEGRG
;
A
#
# COMPACT_ATOMS: atom_id res chain seq x y z
N MET A 1 -2.92 -30.20 -10.70
CA MET A 1 -2.66 -31.26 -9.70
C MET A 1 -3.93 -31.46 -8.89
N ARG A 2 -4.28 -32.68 -8.46
CA ARG A 2 -5.43 -32.92 -7.58
C ARG A 2 -4.95 -33.03 -6.13
N THR A 3 -5.48 -32.18 -5.26
CA THR A 3 -5.14 -32.14 -3.84
C THR A 3 -6.42 -32.08 -3.03
N THR A 4 -6.51 -32.89 -1.98
CA THR A 4 -7.63 -32.87 -1.04
C THR A 4 -7.17 -32.17 0.23
N ILE A 5 -7.87 -31.12 0.64
CA ILE A 5 -7.61 -30.38 1.87
C ILE A 5 -8.85 -30.44 2.77
N ARG A 6 -8.64 -30.38 4.08
CA ARG A 6 -9.74 -30.18 5.04
C ARG A 6 -9.97 -28.69 5.19
N LEU A 7 -11.22 -28.25 5.07
CA LEU A 7 -11.64 -26.87 5.20
C LEU A 7 -12.80 -26.82 6.17
N ASP A 8 -12.87 -25.75 6.97
CA ASP A 8 -14.04 -25.47 7.81
C ASP A 8 -15.30 -25.30 6.94
N ASP A 9 -16.44 -25.77 7.43
CA ASP A 9 -17.69 -25.80 6.67
C ASP A 9 -18.24 -24.41 6.39
N GLU A 10 -18.12 -23.46 7.33
CA GLU A 10 -18.54 -22.08 7.10
C GLU A 10 -17.64 -21.40 6.07
N LEU A 11 -16.32 -21.63 6.17
CA LEU A 11 -15.38 -21.12 5.18
C LEU A 11 -15.66 -21.69 3.77
N LEU A 12 -16.03 -22.96 3.66
CA LEU A 12 -16.41 -23.58 2.39
C LEU A 12 -17.68 -22.94 1.81
N ARG A 13 -18.67 -22.62 2.65
CA ARG A 13 -19.91 -21.95 2.24
C ARG A 13 -19.63 -20.55 1.73
N GLU A 14 -18.80 -19.78 2.43
CA GLU A 14 -18.39 -18.43 2.01
C GLU A 14 -17.64 -18.46 0.68
N ALA A 15 -16.67 -19.37 0.52
CA ALA A 15 -15.91 -19.50 -0.71
C ALA A 15 -16.79 -19.87 -1.91
N LYS A 16 -17.80 -20.74 -1.70
CA LYS A 16 -18.78 -21.08 -2.75
C LYS A 16 -19.66 -19.89 -3.14
N ARG A 17 -20.08 -19.08 -2.16
CA ARG A 17 -20.86 -17.87 -2.40
C ARG A 17 -20.08 -16.87 -3.23
N LEU A 18 -18.83 -16.61 -2.84
CA LEU A 18 -17.93 -15.73 -3.56
C LEU A 18 -17.73 -16.21 -5.01
N ALA A 19 -17.47 -17.51 -5.20
CA ALA A 19 -17.33 -18.08 -6.54
C ALA A 19 -18.58 -17.88 -7.42
N ALA A 20 -19.77 -18.01 -6.84
CA ALA A 20 -21.03 -17.75 -7.57
C ALA A 20 -21.20 -16.26 -7.90
N GLU A 21 -20.88 -15.36 -6.97
CA GLU A 21 -20.97 -13.90 -7.15
C GLU A 21 -19.98 -13.40 -8.20
N THR A 22 -18.76 -13.95 -8.25
CA THR A 22 -17.71 -13.57 -9.22
C THR A 22 -17.76 -14.35 -10.52
N ASN A 23 -18.72 -15.27 -10.66
CA ASN A 23 -18.85 -16.16 -11.83
C ASN A 23 -17.57 -16.97 -12.10
N GLN A 24 -16.93 -17.44 -11.04
CA GLN A 24 -15.71 -18.25 -11.06
C GLN A 24 -15.97 -19.64 -10.47
N THR A 25 -15.01 -20.55 -10.67
CA THR A 25 -15.05 -21.85 -9.98
C THR A 25 -14.49 -21.73 -8.56
N LEU A 26 -14.96 -22.58 -7.64
CA LEU A 26 -14.40 -22.66 -6.28
C LEU A 26 -12.88 -22.88 -6.29
N THR A 27 -12.38 -23.72 -7.22
CA THR A 27 -10.94 -23.96 -7.39
C THR A 27 -10.19 -22.68 -7.74
N ALA A 28 -10.72 -21.87 -8.66
CA ALA A 28 -10.08 -20.61 -9.05
C ALA A 28 -9.98 -19.63 -7.88
N VAL A 29 -11.05 -19.49 -7.09
CA VAL A 29 -11.07 -18.67 -5.88
C VAL A 29 -10.01 -19.14 -4.87
N ILE A 30 -9.91 -20.45 -4.64
CA ILE A 30 -8.92 -21.04 -3.73
C ILE A 30 -7.50 -20.79 -4.24
N GLU A 31 -7.24 -20.98 -5.53
CA GLU A 31 -5.93 -20.76 -6.14
C GLU A 31 -5.50 -19.29 -6.06
N GLU A 32 -6.41 -18.36 -6.32
CA GLU A 32 -6.16 -16.93 -6.23
C GLU A 32 -5.78 -16.52 -4.81
N ALA A 33 -6.57 -16.94 -3.82
CA ALA A 33 -6.30 -16.67 -2.41
C ALA A 33 -4.94 -17.23 -1.95
N LEU A 34 -4.58 -18.44 -2.38
CA LEU A 34 -3.27 -19.03 -2.08
C LEU A 34 -2.14 -18.25 -2.73
N ARG A 35 -2.27 -17.88 -4.00
CA ARG A 35 -1.27 -17.10 -4.73
C ARG A 35 -1.05 -15.75 -4.08
N GLU A 36 -2.13 -15.06 -3.73
CA GLU A 36 -2.06 -13.77 -3.06
C GLU A 36 -1.36 -13.87 -1.70
N ARG A 37 -1.71 -14.88 -0.89
CA ARG A 37 -1.09 -15.09 0.42
C ARG A 37 0.42 -15.35 0.31
N LEU A 38 0.84 -16.14 -0.67
CA LEU A 38 2.25 -16.42 -0.93
C LEU A 38 2.99 -15.19 -1.46
N ALA A 39 2.37 -14.42 -2.36
CA ALA A 39 2.93 -13.18 -2.89
C ALA A 39 3.13 -12.12 -1.80
N ARG A 40 2.12 -11.89 -0.95
CA ARG A 40 2.19 -10.98 0.20
C ARG A 40 3.33 -11.37 1.16
N ARG A 41 3.51 -12.67 1.42
CA ARG A 41 4.62 -13.18 2.25
C ARG A 41 5.99 -12.92 1.64
N LYS A 42 6.12 -13.00 0.31
CA LYS A 42 7.38 -12.69 -0.40
C LYS A 42 7.68 -11.19 -0.37
N GLY A 43 6.69 -10.36 -0.73
CA GLY A 43 6.85 -8.91 -0.76
C GLY A 43 7.16 -8.28 0.61
N ALA A 44 6.65 -8.86 1.70
CA ALA A 44 6.96 -8.39 3.06
C ALA A 44 8.37 -8.75 3.54
N ARG A 45 9.00 -9.79 2.97
CA ARG A 45 10.38 -10.19 3.33
C ARG A 45 11.44 -9.43 2.54
N ASP A 46 11.12 -9.06 1.30
CA ASP A 46 12.11 -8.50 0.37
C ASP A 46 12.10 -6.97 0.31
N ARG A 47 11.19 -6.29 1.03
CA ARG A 47 11.12 -4.82 0.99
C ARG A 47 11.96 -4.22 2.12
N PRO A 48 13.02 -3.44 1.81
CA PRO A 48 13.79 -2.76 2.84
C PRO A 48 12.86 -1.80 3.63
N PRO A 49 13.14 -1.55 4.91
CA PRO A 49 12.38 -0.58 5.70
C PRO A 49 12.29 0.75 4.96
N PHE A 50 11.08 1.23 4.73
CA PHE A 50 10.89 2.57 4.20
C PHE A 50 11.34 3.59 5.25
N THR A 51 12.43 4.28 4.97
CA THR A 51 12.90 5.38 5.81
C THR A 51 12.44 6.68 5.17
N PRO A 52 11.41 7.37 5.71
CA PRO A 52 11.03 8.67 5.19
C PRO A 52 12.19 9.66 5.33
N LYS A 53 12.42 10.49 4.31
CA LYS A 53 13.32 11.64 4.44
C LYS A 53 12.65 12.66 5.37
N VAL A 54 13.16 12.79 6.59
CA VAL A 54 12.70 13.79 7.56
C VAL A 54 13.64 14.99 7.54
N TYR A 55 13.09 16.17 7.28
CA TYR A 55 13.80 17.44 7.41
C TYR A 55 13.55 17.97 8.82
N ARG A 56 14.61 18.19 9.61
CA ARG A 56 14.51 18.59 11.01
C ARG A 56 14.64 20.11 11.14
N GLY A 57 13.51 20.80 11.29
CA GLY A 57 13.44 22.24 11.57
C GLY A 57 13.68 23.17 10.36
N PRO A 58 13.32 24.47 10.49
CA PRO A 58 13.37 25.44 9.39
C PRO A 58 14.77 25.57 8.75
N ALA A 59 15.83 25.39 9.54
CA ALA A 59 17.21 25.56 9.10
C ALA A 59 17.77 24.41 8.21
N LYS A 60 17.09 23.26 8.10
CA LYS A 60 17.61 22.09 7.34
C LYS A 60 16.69 21.58 6.24
N GLY A 61 15.56 22.25 5.98
CA GLY A 61 14.58 21.85 4.98
C GLY A 61 14.10 22.95 4.04
N LEU A 62 14.35 24.21 4.38
CA LEU A 62 13.93 25.36 3.57
C LEU A 62 15.06 25.82 2.64
N GLN A 63 14.68 26.37 1.49
CA GLN A 63 15.65 27.00 0.60
C GLN A 63 16.21 28.28 1.27
N PRO A 64 17.46 28.69 0.97
CA PRO A 64 18.00 29.94 1.48
C PRO A 64 17.08 31.13 1.16
N GLY A 65 16.76 31.95 2.16
CA GLY A 65 15.87 33.10 2.00
C GLY A 65 14.37 32.78 2.12
N VAL A 66 13.99 31.50 2.22
CA VAL A 66 12.59 31.10 2.46
C VAL A 66 12.31 31.05 3.95
N ASP A 67 11.43 31.92 4.41
CA ASP A 67 10.79 31.86 5.72
C ASP A 67 9.34 31.42 5.55
N LEU A 68 8.91 30.37 6.26
CA LEU A 68 7.52 29.90 6.22
C LEU A 68 6.62 30.59 7.26
N ASP A 69 7.20 31.33 8.20
CA ASP A 69 6.44 32.10 9.18
C ASP A 69 6.04 33.49 8.64
N ASP A 70 6.58 33.90 7.48
CA ASP A 70 6.24 35.13 6.77
C ASP A 70 5.56 34.82 5.42
N ASN A 71 4.23 34.86 5.43
CA ASN A 71 3.42 34.62 4.24
C ASN A 71 3.66 35.65 3.12
N ALA A 72 4.01 36.90 3.45
CA ALA A 72 4.21 37.94 2.44
C ALA A 72 5.53 37.73 1.70
N ALA A 73 6.63 37.53 2.46
CA ALA A 73 7.94 37.25 1.89
C ALA A 73 7.95 35.94 1.08
N LEU A 74 7.25 34.90 1.55
CA LEU A 74 7.09 33.65 0.80
C LEU A 74 6.35 33.88 -0.53
N LEU A 75 5.28 34.66 -0.53
CA LEU A 75 4.48 34.94 -1.73
C LEU A 75 5.29 35.72 -2.78
N ASP A 76 6.05 36.74 -2.35
CA ASP A 76 6.92 37.52 -3.25
C ASP A 76 8.01 36.66 -3.90
N LEU A 77 8.59 35.71 -3.15
CA LEU A 77 9.55 34.74 -3.68
C LEU A 77 8.92 33.77 -4.69
N MET A 78 7.68 33.33 -4.45
CA MET A 78 6.96 32.43 -5.36
C MET A 78 6.55 33.11 -6.67
N GLU A 79 6.25 34.41 -6.61
CA GLU A 79 5.80 35.20 -7.76
C GLU A 79 6.93 35.96 -8.47
N GLY A 80 8.18 35.81 -8.00
CA GLY A 80 9.36 36.42 -8.61
C GLY A 80 9.37 37.94 -8.51
N ARG A 81 8.78 38.50 -7.45
CA ARG A 81 8.65 39.96 -7.24
C ARG A 81 9.80 40.57 -6.44
N GLY A 82 10.92 39.85 -6.26
CA GLY A 82 12.12 40.27 -5.52
C GLY A 82 13.40 40.17 -6.32
#